data_AF-A0A941UQJ8-F1
#
_entry.id   AF-A0A941UQJ8-F1
#
_cell.length_a   1.000
_cell.length_b   1.000
_cell.length_c   1.000
_cell.angle_alpha   90.00
_cell.angle_beta   90.00
_cell.angle_gamma   90.00
#
_symmetry.space_group_name_H-M   'P 1'
#
loop_
_entity.id
_entity.type
_entity.pdbx_description
1 polymer ?
#
loop_
_entity_poly.entity_id
_entity_poly.type
_entity_poly.pdbx_seq_one_letter_code
_entity_poly.pdbx_strand_id
1 'polypeptide(L)'
;MDNSKDLARAERARLILNDPLVVEALAEIKATVMQAWEQSPARDVDGREYLHKYLAVIRQFEGALTRHIETGHIIKADIKAKEESKNLLAKAMERIRG
;
A
#
# COMPACT_ATOMS: atom_id res chain seq x y z
N MET A 1 10.09 -2.83 -16.92
CA MET A 1 9.00 -2.99 -15.94
C MET A 1 7.74 -3.35 -16.72
N ASP A 2 6.99 -4.34 -16.23
CA ASP A 2 5.71 -4.73 -16.83
C ASP A 2 4.59 -3.98 -16.10
N ASN A 3 4.23 -2.81 -16.63
CA ASN A 3 3.24 -1.91 -16.03
C ASN A 3 1.90 -2.63 -15.78
N SER A 4 1.52 -3.62 -16.60
CA SER A 4 0.27 -4.36 -16.42
C SER A 4 0.29 -5.20 -15.14
N LYS A 5 1.39 -5.90 -14.87
CA LYS A 5 1.56 -6.70 -13.65
C LYS A 5 1.60 -5.81 -12.41
N ASP A 6 2.28 -4.67 -12.46
CA ASP A 6 2.39 -3.78 -11.32
C ASP A 6 1.05 -3.09 -11.01
N LEU A 7 0.25 -2.75 -12.02
CA LEU A 7 -1.12 -2.27 -11.84
C LEU A 7 -2.05 -3.33 -11.24
N ALA A 8 -1.96 -4.58 -11.70
CA ALA A 8 -2.73 -5.68 -11.14
C ALA A 8 -2.35 -5.95 -9.68
N ARG A 9 -1.07 -5.86 -9.33
CA ARG A 9 -0.58 -5.98 -7.95
C ARG A 9 -1.07 -4.84 -7.07
N ALA A 10 -1.05 -3.60 -7.57
CA ALA A 10 -1.56 -2.44 -6.86
C ALA A 10 -3.05 -2.62 -6.50
N GLU A 11 -3.86 -3.08 -7.46
CA GLU A 11 -5.29 -3.31 -7.21
C GLU A 11 -5.52 -4.45 -6.22
N ARG A 12 -4.78 -5.57 -6.34
CA ARG A 12 -4.87 -6.66 -5.37
C ARG A 12 -4.46 -6.23 -3.97
N ALA A 13 -3.40 -5.44 -3.83
CA ALA A 13 -2.96 -4.90 -2.55
C ALA A 13 -4.03 -3.99 -1.93
N ARG A 14 -4.68 -3.15 -2.75
CA ARG A 14 -5.82 -2.32 -2.33
C ARG A 14 -6.99 -3.18 -1.85
N LEU A 15 -7.34 -4.24 -2.57
CA LEU A 15 -8.43 -5.14 -2.19
C LEU A 15 -8.13 -5.84 -0.86
N ILE A 16 -6.90 -6.33 -0.66
CA ILE A 16 -6.50 -6.99 0.58
C ILE A 16 -6.55 -6.03 1.77
N LEU A 17 -6.00 -4.81 1.64
CA LEU A 17 -5.97 -3.86 2.76
C LEU A 17 -7.34 -3.28 3.12
N ASN A 18 -8.29 -3.28 2.18
CA ASN A 18 -9.65 -2.79 2.42
C ASN A 18 -10.65 -3.92 2.62
N ASP A 19 -10.21 -5.18 2.63
CA ASP A 19 -11.08 -6.30 2.91
C ASP A 19 -11.54 -6.22 4.38
N PRO A 20 -12.87 -6.21 4.64
CA PRO A 20 -13.37 -6.04 6.00
C PRO A 20 -12.84 -7.08 6.99
N LEU A 21 -12.68 -8.34 6.56
CA LEU A 21 -12.20 -9.42 7.42
C LEU A 21 -10.71 -9.26 7.72
N VAL A 22 -9.91 -8.80 6.74
CA VAL A 22 -8.49 -8.49 6.97
C VAL A 22 -8.35 -7.32 7.93
N VAL A 23 -9.13 -6.26 7.76
CA VAL A 23 -9.11 -5.09 8.65
C VAL A 23 -9.48 -5.48 10.08
N GLU A 24 -10.56 -6.25 10.24
CA GLU A 24 -11.00 -6.76 11.55
C GLU A 24 -9.95 -7.64 12.21
N ALA A 25 -9.41 -8.62 11.48
CA ALA A 25 -8.38 -9.52 12.00
C ALA A 25 -7.11 -8.77 12.43
N LEU A 26 -6.63 -7.82 11.62
CA LEU A 26 -5.46 -7.01 12.00
C LEU A 26 -5.75 -6.11 13.20
N ALA A 27 -6.96 -5.57 13.33
CA ALA A 27 -7.36 -4.78 14.47
C ALA A 27 -7.43 -5.62 15.76
N GLU A 28 -8.00 -6.82 15.68
CA GLU A 28 -8.06 -7.77 16.80
C GLU A 28 -6.65 -8.13 17.28
N ILE A 29 -5.76 -8.53 16.36
CA ILE A 29 -4.36 -8.87 16.69
C ILE A 29 -3.65 -7.68 17.34
N LYS A 30 -3.80 -6.46 16.79
CA LYS A 30 -3.21 -5.24 17.37
C LYS A 30 -3.72 -5.02 18.80
N ALA A 31 -5.02 -5.16 19.03
CA ALA A 31 -5.63 -4.99 20.34
C ALA A 31 -5.10 -6.02 21.35
N THR A 32 -5.02 -7.30 20.96
CA THR A 32 -4.48 -8.36 21.82
C THR A 32 -3.02 -8.08 22.21
N VAL A 33 -2.18 -7.68 21.26
CA VAL A 33 -0.76 -7.39 21.54
C VAL A 33 -0.60 -6.16 22.44
N MET A 34 -1.41 -5.12 22.22
CA MET A 34 -1.42 -3.92 23.08
C MET A 34 -1.86 -4.24 24.50
N GLN A 35 -2.94 -5.01 24.65
CA GLN A 35 -3.43 -5.43 25.96
C GLN A 35 -2.39 -6.26 26.72
N ALA A 36 -1.72 -7.20 26.03
CA ALA A 36 -0.64 -7.98 26.63
C ALA A 36 0.54 -7.09 27.07
N TRP A 37 0.86 -6.05 26.30
CA TRP A 37 1.92 -5.10 26.65
C TRP A 37 1.53 -4.25 27.87
N GLU A 38 0.29 -3.78 27.95
CA GLU A 38 -0.22 -3.03 29.10
C GLU A 38 -0.24 -3.86 30.39
N GLN A 39 -0.58 -5.14 30.29
CA GLN A 39 -0.60 -6.07 31.43
C GLN A 39 0.79 -6.58 31.83
N SER A 40 1.79 -6.46 30.96
CA SER A 40 3.15 -6.91 31.26
C SER A 40 3.81 -6.02 32.34
N PRO A 41 4.50 -6.61 33.33
CA PRO A 41 5.16 -5.84 34.38
C PRO A 41 6.35 -5.07 33.81
N ALA A 42 6.62 -3.86 34.33
CA ALA A 42 7.68 -2.98 33.82
C ALA A 42 9.09 -3.59 33.85
N ARG A 43 9.33 -4.57 34.72
CA ARG A 43 10.61 -5.32 34.80
C ARG A 43 10.80 -6.30 33.64
N ASP A 44 9.74 -6.68 32.94
CA ASP A 44 9.80 -7.59 31.80
C ASP A 44 10.12 -6.81 30.51
N VAL A 45 11.35 -6.32 30.44
CA VAL A 45 11.81 -5.50 29.31
C VAL A 45 11.82 -6.30 28.02
N ASP A 46 12.29 -7.55 28.07
CA ASP A 46 12.40 -8.40 26.89
C ASP A 46 11.02 -8.78 26.34
N GLY A 47 10.08 -9.18 27.19
CA GLY A 47 8.71 -9.49 26.77
C GLY A 47 8.01 -8.29 26.13
N ARG A 48 8.19 -7.09 26.69
CA ARG A 48 7.67 -5.84 26.13
C ARG A 48 8.26 -5.52 24.75
N GLU A 49 9.56 -5.75 24.56
CA GLU A 49 10.22 -5.55 23.27
C GLU A 49 9.74 -6.57 22.22
N TYR A 50 9.50 -7.83 22.61
CA TYR A 50 8.88 -8.82 21.70
C TYR A 50 7.48 -8.40 21.26
N LEU A 51 6.64 -7.92 22.17
CA LEU A 51 5.31 -7.40 21.84
C LEU A 51 5.38 -6.18 20.90
N HIS A 52 6.33 -5.28 21.14
CA HIS A 52 6.56 -4.16 20.23
C HIS A 52 6.96 -4.62 18.81
N LYS A 53 7.82 -5.64 18.70
CA LYS A 53 8.19 -6.23 17.40
C LYS A 53 6.98 -6.84 16.67
N TYR A 54 6.05 -7.47 17.37
CA TYR A 54 4.81 -7.95 16.74
C TYR A 54 3.99 -6.79 16.14
N LEU A 55 3.81 -5.68 16.86
CA LEU A 55 3.15 -4.49 16.31
C LEU A 55 3.91 -3.93 15.10
N ALA A 56 5.24 -3.96 15.13
CA ALA A 56 6.06 -3.52 14.01
C ALA A 56 5.86 -4.41 12.77
N VAL A 57 5.74 -5.73 12.93
CA VAL A 57 5.45 -6.66 11.82
C VAL A 57 4.10 -6.36 11.18
N ILE A 58 3.07 -6.07 11.98
CA ILE A 58 1.76 -5.70 11.45
C ILE A 58 1.85 -4.43 10.60
N ARG A 59 2.57 -3.40 11.10
CA ARG A 59 2.82 -2.18 10.33
C ARG A 59 3.63 -2.43 9.06
N GLN A 60 4.58 -3.37 9.09
CA GLN A 60 5.35 -3.76 7.90
C GLN A 60 4.49 -4.45 6.85
N PHE A 61 3.54 -5.31 7.27
CA PHE A 61 2.57 -5.92 6.38
C PHE A 61 1.73 -4.85 5.66
N GLU A 62 1.16 -3.92 6.42
CA GLU A 62 0.38 -2.80 5.87
C GLU A 62 1.23 -1.97 4.91
N GLY A 63 2.44 -1.59 5.34
CA GLY A 63 3.37 -0.81 4.53
C GLY A 63 3.81 -1.52 3.24
N ALA A 64 3.96 -2.85 3.24
CA ALA A 64 4.30 -3.60 2.03
C ALA A 64 3.21 -3.51 0.96
N LEU A 65 1.95 -3.63 1.36
CA LEU A 65 0.82 -3.50 0.45
C LEU A 65 0.60 -2.04 0.01
N THR A 66 0.76 -1.07 0.92
CA THR A 66 0.70 0.36 0.59
C THR A 66 1.71 0.75 -0.49
N ARG A 67 2.95 0.25 -0.43
CA ARG A 67 3.97 0.51 -1.47
C ARG A 67 3.54 0.01 -2.85
N HIS A 68 2.85 -1.12 -2.94
CA HIS A 68 2.30 -1.62 -4.21
C HIS A 68 1.20 -0.71 -4.75
N ILE A 69 0.33 -0.19 -3.87
CA ILE A 69 -0.73 0.76 -4.24
C ILE A 69 -0.11 2.05 -4.79
N GLU A 70 0.86 2.62 -4.07
CA GLU A 70 1.58 3.84 -4.47
C GLU A 70 2.28 3.66 -5.82
N THR A 71 2.94 2.51 -6.04
CA THR A 71 3.55 2.16 -7.32
C THR A 71 2.52 2.19 -8.45
N GLY A 72 1.32 1.62 -8.22
CA GLY A 72 0.23 1.66 -9.18
C GLY A 72 -0.27 3.08 -9.48
N HIS A 73 -0.34 3.95 -8.48
CA HIS A 73 -0.71 5.36 -8.68
C HIS A 73 0.31 6.10 -9.57
N ILE A 74 1.61 5.87 -9.33
CA ILE A 74 2.68 6.45 -10.14
C ILE A 74 2.59 5.98 -11.59
N ILE A 75 2.38 4.68 -11.82
CA ILE A 75 2.24 4.12 -13.18
C ILE A 75 1.00 4.70 -13.90
N LYS A 76 -0.15 4.80 -13.21
CA LYS A 76 -1.36 5.41 -13.80
C LYS A 76 -1.13 6.87 -14.19
N ALA A 77 -0.44 7.63 -13.34
CA ALA A 77 -0.11 9.02 -13.63
C ALA A 77 0.82 9.16 -14.85
N ASP A 78 1.84 8.30 -14.95
CA ASP A 78 2.77 8.27 -16.09
C ASP A 78 2.05 7.90 -17.41
N ILE A 79 1.16 6.91 -17.39
CA ILE A 79 0.35 6.54 -18.56
C ILE A 79 -0.51 7.73 -19.01
N LYS A 80 -1.22 8.38 -18.08
CA LYS A 80 -2.07 9.52 -18.37
C LYS A 80 -1.28 10.68 -18.99
N ALA A 81 -0.13 11.02 -18.41
CA ALA A 81 0.74 12.08 -18.94
C ALA A 81 1.22 11.78 -20.36
N LYS A 82 1.55 10.53 -20.66
CA LYS A 82 1.96 10.09 -22.02
C LYS A 82 0.81 10.17 -23.01
N GLU A 83 -0.41 9.80 -22.62
CA GLU A 83 -1.61 9.91 -23.46
C GLU A 83 -1.94 11.38 -23.78
N GLU A 84 -1.89 12.25 -22.78
CA GLU A 84 -2.09 13.68 -22.95
C GLU A 84 -1.05 14.29 -23.92
N SER A 85 0.23 13.96 -23.74
CA SER A 85 1.29 14.40 -24.64
C SER A 85 1.08 13.94 -26.08
N LYS A 86 0.73 12.66 -26.30
CA LYS A 86 0.41 12.13 -27.64
C LYS A 86 -0.78 12.85 -28.27
N ASN A 87 -1.83 13.11 -27.51
CA ASN A 87 -3.02 13.80 -27.99
C ASN A 87 -2.70 15.25 -28.39
N LEU A 88 -1.84 15.94 -27.64
CA LEU A 88 -1.39 17.30 -27.99
C LEU A 88 -0.58 17.30 -29.29
N LEU A 89 0.34 16.35 -29.46
CA LEU A 89 1.13 16.21 -30.68
C LEU A 89 0.25 15.89 -31.90
N ALA A 90 -0.74 15.01 -31.75
CA ALA A 90 -1.69 14.69 -32.82
C ALA A 90 -2.47 15.94 -33.28
N LYS A 91 -3.02 16.72 -32.33
CA LYS A 91 -3.72 17.98 -32.63
C LYS A 91 -2.81 19.01 -33.30
N ALA A 92 -1.54 19.11 -32.89
CA ALA A 92 -0.58 20.00 -33.51
C ALA A 92 -0.28 19.58 -34.97
N MET A 93 -0.12 18.28 -35.23
CA MET A 93 0.12 17.76 -36.58
C MET A 93 -1.09 17.96 -37.51
N GLU A 94 -2.32 17.81 -37.01
CA GLU A 94 -3.53 18.09 -37.78
C GLU A 94 -3.61 19.57 -38.21
N ARG A 95 -3.26 20.49 -37.32
CA ARG A 95 -3.21 21.93 -37.63
C ARG A 95 -2.12 22.34 -38.62
N ILE A 96 -1.07 21.53 -38.78
CA ILE A 96 0.00 21.78 -39.76
C ILE A 96 -0.37 21.20 -41.14
N ARG A 97 -1.21 20.17 -41.17
CA ARG A 97 -1.66 19.49 -42.40
C ARG A 97 -2.91 20.09 -43.02
N GLY A 98 -3.74 20.80 -42.26
CA GLY A 98 -4.89 21.58 -42.75
C GLY A 98 -4.51 23.03 -42.99
#